data_AF-R4WQA8-F1
#
_entry.id   AF-R4WQA8-F1
#
_cell.length_a   1.000
_cell.length_b   1.000
_cell.length_c   1.000
_cell.angle_alpha   90.00
_cell.angle_beta   90.00
_cell.angle_gamma   90.00
#
_symmetry.space_group_name_H-M   'P 1'
#
loop_
_entity.id
_entity.type
_entity.pdbx_description
1 polymer ?
#
loop_
_entity_poly.entity_id
_entity_poly.type
_entity_poly.pdbx_seq_one_letter_code
_entity_poly.pdbx_strand_id
1 'polypeptide(L)'
;MASFTTFTQRPSINDMRLSIFALDGVFDTGLTALLDTFATANELAALQGFDAAPVEVNLVGVRRRVRTALGFSAMVEPLSAVRQPDWVVVPARHAN
;
A
#
# COMPACT_ATOMS: atom_id res chain seq x y z
N MET A 1 15.85 24.13 -32.57
CA MET A 1 16.11 22.79 -31.99
C MET A 1 15.87 22.92 -30.49
N ALA A 2 14.61 22.77 -30.05
CA ALA A 2 14.22 23.02 -28.67
C ALA A 2 14.52 21.78 -27.83
N SER A 3 15.38 21.96 -26.83
CA SER A 3 15.74 20.95 -25.87
C SER A 3 14.52 20.68 -24.97
N PHE A 4 14.00 19.46 -25.01
CA PHE A 4 12.97 19.01 -24.08
C PHE A 4 13.62 18.96 -22.69
N THR A 5 13.43 20.02 -21.92
CA THR A 5 13.79 20.05 -20.51
C THR A 5 13.11 18.88 -19.82
N THR A 6 13.95 18.00 -19.28
CA THR A 6 13.64 16.87 -18.43
C THR A 6 12.49 17.22 -17.50
N PHE A 7 11.32 16.61 -17.71
CA PHE A 7 10.35 16.42 -16.65
C PHE A 7 11.15 15.80 -15.51
N THR A 8 11.32 16.52 -14.39
CA THR A 8 11.88 16.00 -13.15
C THR A 8 11.37 14.58 -13.02
N GLN A 9 12.31 13.63 -13.03
CA GLN A 9 12.06 12.21 -12.92
C GLN A 9 10.95 12.04 -11.87
N ARG A 10 9.72 11.73 -12.31
CA ARG A 10 8.71 11.18 -11.40
C ARG A 10 9.45 10.06 -10.66
N PRO A 11 9.18 9.80 -9.36
CA PRO A 11 9.66 8.56 -8.77
C PRO A 11 9.35 7.47 -9.80
N SER A 12 10.40 6.86 -10.35
CA SER A 12 10.19 5.68 -11.19
C SER A 12 9.37 4.75 -10.31
N ILE A 13 8.43 4.02 -10.88
CA ILE A 13 7.53 3.15 -10.10
C ILE A 13 8.31 2.19 -9.16
N ASN A 14 9.60 2.05 -9.43
CA ASN A 14 10.66 1.25 -8.84
C ASN A 14 11.16 1.67 -7.43
N ASP A 15 10.47 2.52 -6.65
CA ASP A 15 10.73 2.65 -5.19
C ASP A 15 9.47 3.14 -4.44
N MET A 16 8.29 2.71 -4.88
CA MET A 16 7.02 3.21 -4.36
C MET A 16 6.71 2.64 -2.97
N ARG A 17 6.46 3.53 -2.00
CA ARG A 17 6.04 3.18 -0.63
C ARG A 17 4.57 3.48 -0.42
N LEU A 18 3.78 2.42 -0.33
CA LEU A 18 2.35 2.48 -0.12
C LEU A 18 2.00 2.09 1.33
N SER A 19 1.34 2.99 2.04
CA SER A 19 0.69 2.67 3.31
C SER A 19 -0.81 2.42 3.10
N ILE A 20 -1.27 1.23 3.45
CA ILE A 20 -2.71 0.93 3.56
C ILE A 20 -3.12 1.23 4.99
N PHE A 21 -3.89 2.30 5.18
CA PHE A 21 -4.31 2.76 6.50
C PHE A 21 -5.62 2.10 6.92
N ALA A 22 -5.52 1.04 7.71
CA ALA A 22 -6.66 0.29 8.20
C ALA A 22 -7.20 0.88 9.51
N LEU A 23 -8.52 1.03 9.57
CA LEU A 23 -9.27 1.47 10.74
C LEU A 23 -10.19 0.34 11.23
N ASP A 24 -10.62 0.39 12.48
CA ASP A 24 -11.64 -0.55 12.96
C ASP A 24 -12.92 -0.44 12.12
N GLY A 25 -13.48 -1.61 11.77
CA GLY A 25 -14.59 -1.74 10.82
C GLY A 25 -14.18 -1.60 9.35
N VAL A 26 -12.88 -1.66 9.01
CA VAL A 26 -12.43 -1.65 7.61
C VAL A 26 -13.12 -2.77 6.81
N PHE A 27 -13.56 -2.44 5.60
CA PHE A 27 -14.24 -3.36 4.70
C PHE A 27 -13.29 -4.50 4.28
N ASP A 28 -13.65 -5.72 4.63
CA ASP A 28 -12.81 -6.91 4.49
C ASP A 28 -12.34 -7.14 3.06
N THR A 29 -13.27 -7.22 2.10
CA THR A 29 -12.94 -7.48 0.70
C THR A 29 -12.10 -6.36 0.10
N GLY A 30 -12.36 -5.10 0.47
CA GLY A 30 -11.56 -3.97 0.01
C GLY A 30 -10.13 -4.01 0.55
N LEU A 31 -9.96 -4.37 1.83
CA LEU A 31 -8.65 -4.52 2.45
C LEU A 31 -7.86 -5.67 1.82
N THR A 32 -8.45 -6.86 1.70
CA THR A 32 -7.75 -8.03 1.15
C THR A 32 -7.44 -7.87 -0.32
N ALA A 33 -8.38 -7.31 -1.12
CA ALA A 33 -8.13 -7.06 -2.54
C ALA A 33 -6.94 -6.13 -2.77
N LEU A 34 -6.76 -5.08 -1.96
CA LEU A 34 -5.59 -4.20 -2.05
C LEU A 34 -4.30 -4.97 -1.73
N LEU A 35 -4.27 -5.70 -0.60
CA LEU A 35 -3.08 -6.48 -0.20
C LEU A 35 -2.70 -7.51 -1.26
N ASP A 36 -3.68 -8.28 -1.74
CA ASP A 36 -3.48 -9.33 -2.76
C ASP A 36 -3.00 -8.73 -4.08
N THR A 37 -3.61 -7.62 -4.53
CA THR A 37 -3.23 -6.98 -5.80
C THR A 37 -1.76 -6.60 -5.82
N PHE A 38 -1.25 -5.94 -4.77
CA PHE A 38 0.15 -5.53 -4.74
C PHE A 38 1.11 -6.69 -4.48
N ALA A 39 0.72 -7.68 -3.68
CA ALA A 39 1.50 -8.91 -3.52
C ALA A 39 1.66 -9.63 -4.88
N THR A 40 0.55 -9.86 -5.58
CA THR A 40 0.54 -10.48 -6.91
C THR A 40 1.31 -9.64 -7.94
N ALA A 41 1.17 -8.31 -7.92
CA ALA A 41 1.94 -7.44 -8.81
C ALA A 41 3.45 -7.58 -8.59
N ASN A 42 3.90 -7.62 -7.33
CA ASN A 42 5.31 -7.82 -6.99
C ASN A 42 5.80 -9.21 -7.41
N GLU A 43 5.00 -10.26 -7.19
CA GLU A 43 5.32 -11.63 -7.63
C GLU A 43 5.44 -11.73 -9.17
N LEU A 44 4.47 -11.18 -9.90
CA LEU A 44 4.50 -11.15 -11.36
C LEU A 44 5.68 -10.34 -11.89
N ALA A 45 6.00 -9.20 -11.27
CA ALA A 45 7.14 -8.39 -11.67
C ALA A 45 8.47 -9.15 -11.52
N ALA A 46 8.63 -9.89 -10.42
CA ALA A 46 9.78 -10.75 -10.20
C ALA A 46 9.84 -11.90 -11.23
N LEU A 47 8.71 -12.57 -11.50
CA LEU A 47 8.64 -13.68 -12.45
C LEU A 47 8.92 -13.26 -13.90
N GLN A 48 8.53 -12.05 -14.29
CA GLN A 48 8.76 -11.50 -15.63
C GLN A 48 10.13 -10.82 -15.78
N GLY A 49 10.91 -10.72 -14.70
CA GLY A 49 12.23 -10.09 -14.72
C GLY A 49 12.18 -8.58 -14.96
N PHE A 50 11.13 -7.89 -14.50
CA PHE A 50 11.11 -6.43 -14.57
C PHE A 50 12.22 -5.83 -13.70
N ASP A 51 12.98 -4.90 -14.26
CA ASP A 51 14.04 -4.15 -13.57
C ASP A 51 13.46 -3.03 -12.67
N ALA A 52 12.34 -3.32 -12.02
CA ALA A 52 11.65 -2.43 -11.11
C ALA A 52 11.72 -2.97 -9.70
N ALA A 53 12.03 -2.12 -8.72
CA ALA A 53 11.93 -2.56 -7.34
C ALA A 53 10.46 -2.84 -6.98
N PRO A 54 10.21 -3.82 -6.10
CA PRO A 54 8.87 -4.12 -5.61
C PRO A 54 8.23 -2.90 -4.95
N VAL A 55 6.91 -2.80 -5.04
CA VAL A 55 6.15 -1.85 -4.24
C VAL A 55 6.25 -2.26 -2.77
N GLU A 56 6.73 -1.38 -1.91
CA GLU A 56 6.70 -1.57 -0.46
C GLU A 56 5.29 -1.28 0.04
N VAL A 57 4.60 -2.30 0.55
CA VAL A 57 3.24 -2.16 1.09
C VAL A 57 3.26 -2.39 2.60
N ASN A 58 2.91 -1.35 3.35
CA ASN A 58 2.79 -1.41 4.81
C ASN A 58 1.31 -1.32 5.22
N LEU A 59 0.85 -2.27 6.03
CA LEU A 59 -0.47 -2.20 6.66
C LEU A 59 -0.35 -1.44 7.97
N VAL A 60 -0.88 -0.22 8.02
CA VAL A 60 -0.72 0.71 9.14
C VAL A 60 -2.03 1.03 9.82
N GLY A 61 -1.97 1.46 11.08
CA GLY A 61 -3.15 1.87 11.83
C GLY A 61 -2.84 2.67 13.10
N VAL A 62 -3.91 3.11 13.77
CA VAL A 62 -3.84 3.92 15.01
C VAL A 62 -3.71 3.10 16.29
N ARG A 63 -3.83 1.77 16.19
CA ARG A 63 -3.68 0.78 17.26
C ARG A 63 -2.84 -0.37 16.71
N ARG A 64 -2.25 -1.20 17.57
CA ARG A 64 -1.48 -2.38 17.14
C ARG A 64 -2.32 -3.45 16.42
N ARG A 65 -3.64 -3.40 16.59
CA ARG A 65 -4.59 -4.36 16.05
C ARG A 65 -5.87 -3.63 15.64
N VAL A 66 -6.40 -4.01 14.48
CA VAL A 66 -7.73 -3.58 14.02
C VAL A 66 -8.67 -4.77 13.93
N ARG A 67 -9.96 -4.52 14.12
CA ARG A 67 -11.05 -5.45 13.80
C ARG A 67 -11.67 -5.05 12.47
N THR A 68 -11.71 -5.96 11.51
CA THR A 68 -12.38 -5.73 10.22
C THR A 68 -13.91 -5.75 10.40
N ALA A 69 -14.68 -5.36 9.38
CA ALA A 69 -16.14 -5.33 9.46
C ALA A 69 -16.75 -6.72 9.72
N LEU A 70 -16.15 -7.79 9.21
CA LEU A 70 -16.56 -9.18 9.49
C LEU A 70 -15.96 -9.75 10.80
N GLY A 71 -15.26 -8.92 11.59
CA GLY A 71 -14.76 -9.28 12.92
C GLY A 71 -13.39 -9.96 12.96
N PHE A 72 -12.69 -10.09 11.82
CA PHE A 72 -11.33 -10.63 11.79
C PHE A 72 -10.34 -9.69 12.47
N SER A 73 -9.26 -10.26 13.00
CA SER A 73 -8.15 -9.50 13.58
C SER A 73 -7.05 -9.31 12.55
N ALA A 74 -6.63 -8.06 12.33
CA ALA A 74 -5.39 -7.77 11.60
C ALA A 74 -4.40 -7.03 12.50
N MET A 75 -3.13 -7.43 12.44
CA MET A 75 -2.03 -6.67 13.05
C MET A 75 -1.64 -5.56 12.10
N VAL A 76 -1.39 -4.37 12.65
CA VAL A 76 -1.01 -3.21 11.86
C VAL A 76 0.14 -2.49 12.54
N GLU A 77 0.99 -1.86 11.74
CA GLU A 77 2.10 -1.07 12.24
C GLU A 77 1.65 0.35 12.59
N PRO A 78 2.21 0.96 13.65
CA PRO A 78 2.01 2.39 13.85
C PRO A 78 2.69 3.16 12.71
N LEU A 79 2.09 4.27 12.26
CA LEU A 79 2.65 5.08 11.17
C LEU A 79 4.07 5.59 11.46
N SER A 80 4.45 5.73 12.74
CA SER A 80 5.80 6.12 13.15
C SER A 80 6.85 5.01 13.00
N ALA A 81 6.46 3.76 12.78
CA ALA A 81 7.37 2.64 12.58
C ALA A 81 7.70 2.39 11.11
N VAL A 82 6.93 2.97 10.19
CA VAL A 82 7.16 2.84 8.75
C VAL A 82 7.91 4.04 8.20
N ARG A 83 8.57 3.83 7.05
CA ARG A 83 9.15 4.94 6.28
C ARG A 83 8.04 5.87 5.80
N GLN A 84 8.38 7.14 5.56
CA GLN A 84 7.43 8.11 5.01
C GLN A 84 6.81 7.55 3.72
N PRO A 85 5.48 7.38 3.67
CA PRO A 85 4.82 6.83 2.49
C PRO A 85 4.74 7.87 1.38
N ASP A 86 4.90 7.42 0.14
CA ASP A 86 4.60 8.22 -1.05
C ASP A 86 3.08 8.29 -1.27
N TRP A 87 2.39 7.20 -0.92
CA TRP A 87 0.94 7.06 -1.06
C TRP A 87 0.31 6.48 0.19
N VAL A 88 -0.83 7.03 0.56
CA VAL A 88 -1.70 6.46 1.60
C VAL A 88 -3.03 6.13 0.98
N VAL A 89 -3.43 4.86 1.08
CA VAL A 89 -4.77 4.39 0.71
C VAL A 89 -5.54 4.12 1.99
N VAL A 90 -6.71 4.73 2.12
CA VAL A 90 -7.64 4.45 3.21
C VAL A 90 -8.78 3.62 2.64
N PRO A 91 -8.82 2.30 2.90
CA PRO A 91 -9.93 1.49 2.41
C PRO A 91 -11.24 1.96 3.05
N ALA A 92 -12.34 1.76 2.33
CA ALA A 92 -13.66 2.03 2.88
C ALA A 92 -13.84 1.27 4.20
N ARG A 93 -14.60 1.87 5.11
CA ARG A 93 -14.97 1.25 6.38
C ARG A 93 -16.49 1.15 6.46
N HIS A 94 -16.96 0.09 7.09
CA HIS A 94 -18.35 -0.01 7.50
C HIS A 94 -18.65 1.10 8.51
N ALA A 95 -19.71 1.87 8.25
CA ALA A 95 -20.26 2.79 9.21
C ALA A 95 -21.21 2.00 10.11
N ASN A 96 -20.84 1.81 11.38
CA ASN A 96 -21.82 1.54 12.43
C ASN A 96 -22.33 2.87 12.97
#